data_AF-A0A1B3NCZ3-F1
#
_entry.id   AF-A0A1B3NCZ3-F1
#
_cell.length_a   1.000
_cell.length_b   1.000
_cell.length_c   1.000
_cell.angle_alpha   90.00
_cell.angle_beta   90.00
_cell.angle_gamma   90.00
#
_symmetry.space_group_name_H-M   'P 1'
#
loop_
_entity.id
_entity.type
_entity.pdbx_description
1 polymer ?
#
loop_
_entity_poly.entity_id
_entity_poly.type
_entity_poly.pdbx_seq_one_letter_code
_entity_poly.pdbx_strand_id
1 'polypeptide(L)'
;MAQPKLLSRSAFSTETLARLGGRCCVPGCSEPAADAHHLIDRSLFPDGGYYLDNGAPLCSRHHLEAERTTLSPDELRGWTGIKQVILPPQFEDDERIDKWGNPILGNGTRLKGEMFFDEPVQKALAAGGVLDLFRPYVKYPKTWHMESSPGVGRGDRVLRDLSAFIGQRVIGTEKRDGECTTMYPDHIHARSLDSRHHPSRDWIKGFWNAIRSDIPHDFRVCGENTYAVHSIRYEALPTWFEGFSVWNERNEALSWDETLEYFDLIGSSSGLSITPVPVFYDGIFDLDAIHEAWEKLLAADRAQAALTGQPVQAREGYVVRTAAGFRYRDFRNHVAKWVRAGHVQTDSHWMHGEIVPNGIQRSG
;
A
#
# COMPACT_ATOMS: atom_id res chain seq x y z
N MET A 1 -15.83 15.79 14.88
CA MET A 1 -15.80 14.77 15.95
C MET A 1 -14.57 15.04 16.81
N ALA A 2 -14.58 14.70 18.10
CA ALA A 2 -13.40 14.81 18.95
C ALA A 2 -12.30 13.85 18.46
N GLN A 3 -11.02 14.23 18.62
CA GLN A 3 -9.92 13.31 18.38
C GLN A 3 -10.02 12.12 19.35
N PRO A 4 -9.80 10.88 18.87
CA PRO A 4 -9.86 9.71 19.71
C PRO A 4 -8.73 9.76 20.75
N LYS A 5 -9.06 9.50 22.02
CA LYS A 5 -8.11 9.54 23.13
C LYS A 5 -7.45 8.18 23.30
N LEU A 6 -6.12 8.16 23.25
CA LEU A 6 -5.33 6.97 23.59
C LEU A 6 -5.35 6.73 25.11
N LEU A 7 -5.67 5.51 25.53
CA LEU A 7 -5.72 5.10 26.93
C LEU A 7 -4.49 4.27 27.33
N SER A 8 -4.25 4.17 28.64
CA SER A 8 -3.37 3.11 29.14
C SER A 8 -4.05 1.74 28.96
N ARG A 9 -3.25 0.66 28.92
CA ARG A 9 -3.79 -0.71 28.84
C ARG A 9 -4.81 -1.01 29.96
N SER A 10 -4.53 -0.58 31.19
CA SER A 10 -5.43 -0.80 32.33
C SER A 10 -6.72 -0.01 32.23
N ALA A 11 -6.65 1.26 31.79
CA ALA A 11 -7.82 2.10 31.56
C ALA A 11 -8.67 1.54 30.41
N PHE A 12 -8.06 1.20 29.27
CA PHE A 12 -8.75 0.56 28.15
C PHE A 12 -9.50 -0.70 28.60
N SER A 13 -8.85 -1.58 29.37
CA SER A 13 -9.48 -2.81 29.85
C SER A 13 -10.66 -2.52 30.77
N THR A 14 -10.47 -1.63 31.75
CA THR A 14 -11.49 -1.29 32.75
C THR A 14 -12.70 -0.63 32.11
N GLU A 15 -12.48 0.38 31.27
CA GLU A 15 -13.53 1.14 30.61
C GLU A 15 -14.27 0.30 29.56
N THR A 16 -13.55 -0.55 28.81
CA THR A 16 -14.18 -1.45 27.83
C THR A 16 -15.07 -2.48 28.53
N LEU A 17 -14.60 -3.12 29.61
CA LEU A 17 -15.39 -4.10 30.36
C LEU A 17 -16.59 -3.46 31.06
N ALA A 18 -16.49 -2.20 31.49
CA ALA A 18 -17.61 -1.49 32.11
C ALA A 18 -18.75 -1.16 31.13
N ARG A 19 -18.51 -1.21 29.81
CA ARG A 19 -19.56 -1.01 28.80
C ARG A 19 -20.71 -2.00 28.99
N LEU A 20 -21.91 -1.55 28.68
CA LEU A 20 -23.15 -2.35 28.79
C LEU A 20 -23.36 -2.98 30.18
N GLY A 21 -22.81 -2.36 31.22
CA GLY A 21 -22.92 -2.81 32.60
C GLY A 21 -22.16 -4.11 32.89
N GLY A 22 -21.02 -4.34 32.25
CA GLY A 22 -20.20 -5.54 32.52
C GLY A 22 -20.60 -6.79 31.74
N ARG A 23 -21.48 -6.65 30.74
CA ARG A 23 -22.01 -7.78 29.97
C ARG A 23 -21.40 -7.88 28.58
N CYS A 24 -21.36 -9.10 28.06
CA CYS A 24 -21.01 -9.35 26.66
C CYS A 24 -21.93 -8.55 25.72
N CYS A 25 -21.36 -7.89 24.71
CA CYS A 25 -22.14 -7.03 23.81
C CYS A 25 -23.00 -7.80 22.78
N VAL A 26 -22.73 -9.09 22.55
CA VAL A 26 -23.44 -9.87 21.53
C VAL A 26 -24.92 -10.07 21.92
N PRO A 27 -25.88 -9.74 21.02
CA PRO A 27 -27.31 -9.87 21.30
C PRO A 27 -27.71 -11.28 21.73
N GLY A 28 -28.57 -11.37 22.75
CA GLY A 28 -29.03 -12.64 23.31
C GLY A 28 -28.03 -13.34 24.23
N CYS A 29 -26.83 -12.79 24.43
CA CYS A 29 -25.87 -13.29 25.40
C CYS A 29 -26.14 -12.72 26.80
N SER A 30 -26.22 -13.58 27.81
CA SER A 30 -26.36 -13.20 29.23
C SER A 30 -25.05 -13.28 30.02
N GLU A 31 -23.96 -13.73 29.40
CA GLU A 31 -22.68 -13.93 30.07
C GLU A 31 -22.00 -12.58 30.42
N PRO A 32 -21.27 -12.53 31.55
CA PRO A 32 -20.42 -11.39 31.86
C PRO A 32 -19.32 -11.23 30.80
N ALA A 33 -18.87 -9.99 30.61
CA ALA A 33 -17.70 -9.71 29.81
C ALA A 33 -16.45 -10.22 30.54
N ALA A 34 -15.68 -11.09 29.88
CA ALA A 34 -14.44 -11.64 30.38
C ALA A 34 -13.22 -10.89 29.82
N ASP A 35 -13.34 -10.36 28.60
CA ASP A 35 -12.23 -9.79 27.85
C ASP A 35 -12.59 -8.43 27.25
N ALA A 36 -11.66 -7.47 27.35
CA ALA A 36 -11.68 -6.23 26.58
C ALA A 36 -11.08 -6.49 25.19
N HIS A 37 -11.93 -6.86 24.24
CA HIS A 37 -11.50 -7.24 22.90
C HIS A 37 -11.20 -6.01 22.05
N HIS A 38 -10.05 -6.00 21.37
CA HIS A 38 -9.76 -4.97 20.37
C HIS A 38 -10.44 -5.32 19.05
N LEU A 39 -11.28 -4.41 18.55
CA LEU A 39 -12.02 -4.57 17.29
C LEU A 39 -11.07 -4.75 16.11
N ILE A 40 -10.07 -3.87 16.01
CA ILE A 40 -8.92 -4.01 15.11
C ILE A 40 -7.69 -4.27 15.97
N ASP A 41 -6.87 -5.25 15.58
CA ASP A 41 -5.73 -5.68 16.37
C ASP A 41 -4.76 -4.53 16.65
N ARG A 42 -4.39 -4.39 17.92
CA ARG A 42 -3.54 -3.30 18.40
C ARG A 42 -2.16 -3.25 17.76
N SER A 43 -1.61 -4.37 17.29
CA SER A 43 -0.30 -4.40 16.67
C SER A 43 -0.26 -3.72 15.28
N LEU A 44 -1.42 -3.52 14.67
CA LEU A 44 -1.53 -2.74 13.43
C LEU A 44 -1.36 -1.23 13.69
N PHE A 45 -1.57 -0.78 14.92
CA PHE A 45 -1.47 0.63 15.31
C PHE A 45 -0.05 0.97 15.79
N PRO A 46 0.56 2.06 15.29
CA PRO A 46 1.89 2.47 15.74
C PRO A 46 1.93 2.92 17.21
N ASP A 47 0.80 3.35 17.77
CA ASP A 47 0.65 3.80 19.17
C ASP A 47 0.06 2.72 20.10
N GLY A 48 -0.11 1.50 19.58
CA GLY A 48 -0.68 0.37 20.31
C GLY A 48 -2.20 0.34 20.41
N GLY A 49 -2.94 1.27 19.80
CA GLY A 49 -4.35 1.07 19.46
C GLY A 49 -5.35 0.97 20.62
N TYR A 50 -4.96 1.35 21.84
CA TYR A 50 -5.78 1.32 23.06
C TYR A 50 -6.81 2.46 23.11
N TYR A 51 -7.59 2.59 22.05
CA TYR A 51 -8.69 3.55 21.97
C TYR A 51 -9.97 2.91 22.50
N LEU A 52 -10.73 3.62 23.33
CA LEU A 52 -11.99 3.08 23.87
C LEU A 52 -12.96 2.66 22.75
N ASP A 53 -13.02 3.41 21.65
CA ASP A 53 -13.85 3.08 20.48
C ASP A 53 -13.25 2.00 19.56
N ASN A 54 -12.08 1.46 19.93
CA ASN A 54 -11.53 0.21 19.39
C ASN A 54 -11.76 -0.99 20.34
N GLY A 55 -12.55 -0.85 21.42
CA GLY A 55 -12.77 -1.90 22.43
C GLY A 55 -14.21 -2.44 22.48
N ALA A 56 -14.42 -3.75 22.56
CA ALA A 56 -15.72 -4.37 22.81
C ALA A 56 -15.68 -5.33 24.01
N PRO A 57 -16.66 -5.27 24.93
CA PRO A 57 -16.77 -6.24 26.03
C PRO A 57 -17.32 -7.57 25.51
N LEU A 58 -16.55 -8.65 25.62
CA LEU A 58 -16.97 -9.98 25.17
C LEU A 58 -16.77 -11.02 26.27
N CYS A 59 -17.67 -12.02 26.33
CA CYS A 59 -17.39 -13.25 27.08
C CYS A 59 -16.38 -14.13 26.32
N SER A 60 -15.80 -15.13 26.97
CA SER A 60 -14.72 -15.94 26.39
C SER A 60 -15.12 -16.63 25.06
N ARG A 61 -16.38 -17.04 24.90
CA ARG A 61 -16.87 -17.62 23.65
C ARG A 61 -16.86 -16.60 22.51
N HIS A 62 -17.51 -15.46 22.69
CA HIS A 62 -17.60 -14.45 21.63
C HIS A 62 -16.26 -13.75 21.38
N HIS A 63 -15.37 -13.69 22.37
CA HIS A 63 -13.99 -13.26 22.17
C HIS A 63 -13.31 -14.15 21.13
N LEU A 64 -13.38 -15.48 21.28
CA LEU A 64 -12.83 -16.41 20.30
C LEU A 64 -13.48 -16.29 18.92
N GLU A 65 -14.80 -16.06 18.83
CA GLU A 65 -15.49 -15.85 17.56
C GLU A 65 -15.03 -14.56 16.86
N ALA A 66 -14.75 -13.49 17.62
CA ALA A 66 -14.20 -12.25 17.09
C ALA A 66 -12.73 -12.40 16.64
N GLU A 67 -11.90 -13.12 17.41
CA GLU A 67 -10.54 -13.49 17.00
C GLU A 67 -10.54 -14.33 15.70
N ARG A 68 -11.52 -15.24 15.57
CA ARG A 68 -11.74 -16.06 14.36
C ARG A 68 -12.39 -15.31 13.21
N THR A 69 -12.77 -14.04 13.41
CA THR A 69 -13.47 -13.19 12.44
C THR A 69 -14.83 -13.72 11.97
N THR A 70 -15.46 -14.61 12.75
CA THR A 70 -16.85 -15.02 12.56
C THR A 70 -17.83 -14.02 13.18
N LEU A 71 -17.33 -13.16 14.09
CA LEU A 71 -17.95 -11.88 14.45
C LEU A 71 -17.09 -10.75 13.89
N SER A 72 -17.69 -9.85 13.12
CA SER A 72 -16.99 -8.75 12.48
C SER A 72 -16.85 -7.53 13.39
N PRO A 73 -15.82 -6.68 13.17
CA PRO A 73 -15.72 -5.39 13.84
C PRO A 73 -16.97 -4.51 13.67
N ASP A 74 -17.62 -4.55 12.51
CA ASP A 74 -18.82 -3.76 12.20
C ASP A 74 -20.02 -4.19 13.05
N GLU A 75 -20.24 -5.51 13.20
CA GLU A 75 -21.30 -6.05 14.08
C GLU A 75 -21.06 -5.65 15.54
N LEU A 76 -19.83 -5.81 16.02
CA LEU A 76 -19.45 -5.45 17.38
C LEU A 76 -19.62 -3.94 17.65
N ARG A 77 -19.28 -3.07 16.70
CA ARG A 77 -19.56 -1.63 16.78
C ARG A 77 -21.06 -1.35 16.85
N GLY A 78 -21.85 -2.04 16.02
CA GLY A 78 -23.30 -1.94 16.00
C GLY A 78 -23.92 -2.22 17.37
N TRP A 79 -23.49 -3.31 18.02
CA TRP A 79 -24.05 -3.74 19.31
C TRP A 79 -23.54 -2.95 20.52
N THR A 80 -22.34 -2.38 20.42
CA THR A 80 -21.78 -1.51 21.47
C THR A 80 -22.21 -0.05 21.34
N GLY A 81 -22.80 0.33 20.19
CA GLY A 81 -23.19 1.71 19.90
C GLY A 81 -22.04 2.64 19.51
N ILE A 82 -20.84 2.09 19.29
CA ILE A 82 -19.65 2.85 18.85
C ILE A 82 -19.95 3.47 17.47
N LYS A 83 -19.77 4.80 17.37
CA LYS A 83 -19.99 5.55 16.11
C LYS A 83 -18.70 5.99 15.45
N GLN A 84 -17.65 6.24 16.22
CA GLN A 84 -16.34 6.59 15.68
C GLN A 84 -15.61 5.31 15.27
N VAL A 85 -15.35 5.16 13.97
CA VAL A 85 -14.48 4.11 13.47
C VAL A 85 -13.04 4.60 13.57
N ILE A 86 -12.20 3.85 14.28
CA ILE A 86 -10.77 4.13 14.42
C ILE A 86 -10.04 3.02 13.67
N LEU A 87 -9.27 3.40 12.66
CA LEU A 87 -8.45 2.50 11.85
C LEU A 87 -6.96 2.83 12.02
N PRO A 88 -6.08 1.83 11.88
CA PRO A 88 -4.66 2.07 11.74
C PRO A 88 -4.35 3.01 10.55
N PRO A 89 -3.33 3.86 10.66
CA PRO A 89 -3.10 4.96 9.71
C PRO A 89 -2.79 4.51 8.27
N GLN A 90 -2.42 3.25 8.05
CA GLN A 90 -2.17 2.65 6.74
C GLN A 90 -3.45 2.38 5.93
N PHE A 91 -4.62 2.30 6.58
CA PHE A 91 -5.90 2.08 5.92
C PHE A 91 -6.57 3.41 5.58
N GLU A 92 -7.39 3.40 4.53
CA GLU A 92 -8.25 4.56 4.22
C GLU A 92 -9.44 4.61 5.20
N ASP A 93 -9.97 5.80 5.46
CA ASP A 93 -10.96 6.02 6.54
C ASP A 93 -12.28 5.26 6.32
N ASP A 94 -12.59 4.87 5.07
CA ASP A 94 -13.77 4.10 4.66
C ASP A 94 -13.45 2.63 4.32
N GLU A 95 -12.21 2.19 4.51
CA GLU A 95 -11.80 0.83 4.18
C GLU A 95 -12.36 -0.18 5.19
N ARG A 96 -13.10 -1.17 4.68
CA ARG A 96 -13.61 -2.28 5.50
C ARG A 96 -12.53 -3.33 5.68
N ILE A 97 -12.15 -3.57 6.93
CA ILE A 97 -11.16 -4.57 7.31
C ILE A 97 -11.70 -5.50 8.40
N ASP A 98 -11.23 -6.74 8.43
CA ASP A 98 -11.42 -7.61 9.59
C ASP A 98 -10.47 -7.21 10.74
N LYS A 99 -10.59 -7.93 11.87
CA LYS A 99 -9.76 -7.70 13.06
C LYS A 99 -8.26 -7.67 12.75
N TRP A 100 -7.81 -8.51 11.82
CA TRP A 100 -6.39 -8.72 11.51
C TRP A 100 -5.89 -7.79 10.39
N GLY A 101 -6.71 -6.83 9.97
CA GLY A 101 -6.33 -5.87 8.94
C GLY A 101 -6.44 -6.42 7.52
N ASN A 102 -7.24 -7.48 7.30
CA ASN A 102 -7.51 -7.98 5.96
C ASN A 102 -8.66 -7.19 5.32
N PRO A 103 -8.45 -6.54 4.16
CA PRO A 103 -9.52 -5.84 3.44
C PRO A 103 -10.67 -6.78 3.06
N ILE A 104 -11.91 -6.32 3.23
CA ILE A 104 -13.14 -7.04 2.88
C ILE A 104 -13.78 -6.34 1.67
N LEU A 105 -13.91 -7.07 0.55
CA LEU A 105 -14.51 -6.58 -0.68
C LEU A 105 -16.04 -6.57 -0.59
N GLY A 106 -16.70 -5.82 -1.49
CA GLY A 106 -18.16 -5.69 -1.52
C GLY A 106 -18.93 -7.00 -1.71
N ASN A 107 -18.29 -8.02 -2.29
CA ASN A 107 -18.84 -9.37 -2.45
C ASN A 107 -18.57 -10.31 -1.26
N GLY A 108 -17.97 -9.82 -0.17
CA GLY A 108 -17.65 -10.58 1.04
C GLY A 108 -16.33 -11.36 0.99
N THR A 109 -15.65 -11.40 -0.16
CA THR A 109 -14.30 -11.99 -0.25
C THR A 109 -13.26 -11.06 0.37
N ARG A 110 -12.10 -11.61 0.75
CA ARG A 110 -11.06 -10.90 1.50
C ARG A 110 -9.74 -10.84 0.74
N LEU A 111 -8.97 -9.79 1.00
CA LEU A 111 -7.57 -9.68 0.55
C LEU A 111 -6.63 -9.97 1.71
N LYS A 112 -5.42 -10.45 1.40
CA LYS A 112 -4.40 -10.73 2.41
C LYS A 112 -3.83 -9.40 2.94
N GLY A 113 -4.03 -9.13 4.23
CA GLY A 113 -3.56 -7.93 4.94
C GLY A 113 -2.19 -8.10 5.60
N GLU A 114 -1.80 -7.11 6.40
CA GLU A 114 -0.48 -7.03 7.05
C GLU A 114 -0.13 -8.21 7.95
N MET A 115 -1.11 -8.72 8.70
CA MET A 115 -0.89 -9.83 9.63
C MET A 115 -1.29 -11.19 9.05
N PHE A 116 -1.71 -11.27 7.78
CA PHE A 116 -2.28 -12.49 7.21
C PHE A 116 -1.36 -13.69 7.40
N PHE A 117 -0.07 -13.55 7.11
CA PHE A 117 0.90 -14.65 7.19
C PHE A 117 1.43 -14.94 8.61
N ASP A 118 0.98 -14.20 9.63
CA ASP A 118 1.41 -14.46 11.01
C ASP A 118 0.75 -15.76 11.53
N GLU A 119 1.54 -16.63 12.16
CA GLU A 119 1.08 -17.96 12.60
C GLU A 119 -0.17 -17.92 13.51
N PRO A 120 -0.27 -17.03 14.53
CA PRO A 120 -1.47 -16.94 15.36
C PRO A 120 -2.71 -16.53 14.56
N VAL A 121 -2.55 -15.66 13.56
CA VAL A 121 -3.63 -15.20 12.68
C VAL A 121 -4.10 -16.32 11.77
N GLN A 122 -3.18 -17.06 11.15
CA GLN A 122 -3.52 -18.23 10.34
C GLN A 122 -4.30 -19.27 11.14
N LYS A 123 -3.89 -19.56 12.39
CA LYS A 123 -4.62 -20.48 13.28
C LYS A 123 -6.03 -19.97 13.60
N ALA A 124 -6.18 -18.67 13.86
CA ALA A 124 -7.47 -18.06 14.16
C ALA A 124 -8.41 -18.11 12.94
N LEU A 125 -7.91 -17.74 11.75
CA LEU A 125 -8.69 -17.77 10.51
C LEU A 125 -9.08 -19.21 10.11
N ALA A 126 -8.18 -20.17 10.27
CA ALA A 126 -8.46 -21.59 10.04
C ALA A 126 -9.55 -22.11 11.00
N ALA A 127 -9.45 -21.78 12.29
CA ALA A 127 -10.45 -22.16 13.29
C ALA A 127 -11.81 -21.48 13.07
N GLY A 128 -11.83 -20.33 12.38
CA GLY A 128 -13.06 -19.67 11.92
C GLY A 128 -13.65 -20.25 10.64
N GLY A 129 -12.91 -21.10 9.90
CA GLY A 129 -13.34 -21.63 8.60
C GLY A 129 -13.47 -20.56 7.52
N VAL A 130 -12.71 -19.47 7.61
CA VAL A 130 -12.83 -18.29 6.72
C VAL A 130 -11.70 -18.17 5.69
N LEU A 131 -10.73 -19.10 5.67
CA LEU A 131 -9.58 -19.05 4.75
C LEU A 131 -10.01 -19.09 3.28
N ASP A 132 -11.08 -19.82 2.95
CA ASP A 132 -11.61 -19.92 1.57
C ASP A 132 -12.21 -18.60 1.06
N LEU A 133 -12.41 -17.60 1.93
CA LEU A 133 -12.85 -16.27 1.52
C LEU A 133 -11.72 -15.42 0.92
N PHE A 134 -10.46 -15.81 1.13
CA PHE A 134 -9.30 -15.02 0.72
C PHE A 134 -8.98 -15.22 -0.76
N ARG A 135 -8.85 -14.11 -1.47
CA ARG A 135 -8.29 -14.09 -2.82
C ARG A 135 -6.76 -14.11 -2.75
N PRO A 136 -6.07 -14.64 -3.78
CA PRO A 136 -4.62 -14.65 -3.80
C PRO A 136 -4.00 -13.25 -3.95
N TYR A 137 -4.81 -12.24 -4.27
CA TYR A 137 -4.38 -10.89 -4.59
C TYR A 137 -4.21 -9.98 -3.37
N VAL A 138 -3.32 -9.02 -3.50
CA VAL A 138 -2.89 -8.07 -2.46
C VAL A 138 -2.97 -6.64 -3.00
N LYS A 139 -3.59 -5.75 -2.23
CA LYS A 139 -3.61 -4.30 -2.49
C LYS A 139 -2.22 -3.70 -2.28
N TYR A 140 -1.70 -2.92 -3.24
CA TYR A 140 -0.42 -2.24 -3.05
C TYR A 140 -0.51 -1.16 -1.95
N PRO A 141 0.45 -1.08 -0.99
CA PRO A 141 0.36 -0.14 0.13
C PRO A 141 0.43 1.34 -0.29
N LYS A 142 -0.08 2.23 0.56
CA LYS A 142 0.12 3.68 0.38
C LYS A 142 1.56 4.03 0.73
N THR A 143 2.30 4.66 -0.19
CA THR A 143 3.61 5.24 0.15
C THR A 143 3.43 6.54 0.90
N TRP A 144 4.03 6.65 2.09
CA TRP A 144 3.94 7.83 2.94
C TRP A 144 4.97 8.88 2.52
N HIS A 145 4.65 10.16 2.72
CA HIS A 145 5.55 11.26 2.46
C HIS A 145 6.68 11.31 3.48
N MET A 146 7.88 11.63 3.04
CA MET A 146 8.93 12.14 3.93
C MET A 146 8.50 13.48 4.53
N GLU A 147 8.98 13.80 5.73
CA GLU A 147 8.67 15.08 6.38
C GLU A 147 9.17 16.29 5.58
N SER A 148 10.25 16.14 4.81
CA SER A 148 10.79 17.15 3.91
C SER A 148 9.99 17.32 2.59
N SER A 149 8.94 16.52 2.36
CA SER A 149 8.16 16.57 1.13
C SER A 149 7.30 17.84 1.08
N PRO A 150 7.49 18.74 0.10
CA PRO A 150 6.70 19.97 0.01
C PRO A 150 5.28 19.73 -0.54
N GLY A 151 5.04 18.65 -1.28
CA GLY A 151 3.74 18.29 -1.86
C GLY A 151 2.81 17.49 -0.94
N VAL A 152 2.87 17.68 0.39
CA VAL A 152 1.96 16.99 1.33
C VAL A 152 0.58 17.64 1.28
N GLY A 153 -0.42 16.88 0.85
CA GLY A 153 -1.81 17.31 0.74
C GLY A 153 -2.70 16.87 1.90
N ARG A 154 -3.99 17.22 1.81
CA ARG A 154 -5.00 16.81 2.77
C ARG A 154 -5.27 15.30 2.63
N GLY A 155 -5.04 14.54 3.71
CA GLY A 155 -5.26 13.08 3.73
C GLY A 155 -3.99 12.27 3.44
N ASP A 156 -2.88 12.93 3.10
CA ASP A 156 -1.58 12.27 3.01
C ASP A 156 -1.08 11.85 4.40
N ARG A 157 -0.31 10.76 4.40
CA ARG A 157 0.37 10.26 5.59
C ARG A 157 1.84 10.66 5.48
N VAL A 158 2.42 11.08 6.61
CA VAL A 158 3.83 11.48 6.70
C VAL A 158 4.55 10.46 7.56
N LEU A 159 5.64 9.90 7.02
CA LEU A 159 6.57 9.07 7.75
C LEU A 159 7.49 9.97 8.59
N ARG A 160 7.31 9.91 9.90
CA ARG A 160 8.08 10.71 10.87
C ARG A 160 9.28 9.96 11.44
N ASP A 161 9.22 8.64 11.46
CA ASP A 161 10.30 7.79 11.96
C ASP A 161 11.05 7.19 10.77
N LEU A 162 12.29 7.62 10.60
CA LEU A 162 13.21 7.14 9.56
C LEU A 162 14.23 6.13 10.11
N SER A 163 14.06 5.65 11.34
CA SER A 163 14.99 4.73 12.01
C SER A 163 15.29 3.48 11.19
N ALA A 164 14.30 2.95 10.47
CA ALA A 164 14.45 1.79 9.60
C ALA A 164 15.35 2.01 8.38
N PHE A 165 15.64 3.26 8.00
CA PHE A 165 16.57 3.58 6.92
C PHE A 165 18.00 3.81 7.41
N ILE A 166 18.20 4.20 8.67
CA ILE A 166 19.52 4.61 9.18
C ILE A 166 20.52 3.46 9.05
N GLY A 167 21.65 3.75 8.40
CA GLY A 167 22.74 2.79 8.16
C GLY A 167 22.42 1.72 7.10
N GLN A 168 21.26 1.77 6.45
CA GLN A 168 20.87 0.84 5.39
C GLN A 168 21.30 1.35 4.02
N ARG A 169 21.61 0.44 3.09
CA ARG A 169 21.62 0.75 1.66
C ARG A 169 20.18 1.04 1.20
N VAL A 170 19.98 2.13 0.49
CA VAL A 170 18.70 2.58 -0.04
C VAL A 170 18.79 2.89 -1.52
N ILE A 171 17.65 2.77 -2.18
CA ILE A 171 17.48 3.03 -3.61
C ILE A 171 16.53 4.20 -3.74
N GLY A 172 17.00 5.28 -4.35
CA GLY A 172 16.19 6.42 -4.78
C GLY A 172 15.81 6.25 -6.24
N THR A 173 14.51 6.14 -6.50
CA THR A 173 13.95 6.05 -7.85
C THR A 173 13.09 7.25 -8.16
N GLU A 174 13.03 7.66 -9.42
CA GLU A 174 12.03 8.63 -9.84
C GLU A 174 10.62 8.11 -9.54
N LYS A 175 9.77 8.99 -9.01
CA LYS A 175 8.34 8.72 -8.88
C LYS A 175 7.67 9.10 -10.19
N ARG A 176 7.22 8.08 -10.94
CA ARG A 176 6.38 8.27 -12.12
C ARG A 176 4.96 8.68 -11.71
N ASP A 177 4.38 9.55 -12.52
CA ASP A 177 2.99 10.00 -12.42
C ASP A 177 2.14 9.21 -13.43
N GLY A 178 1.59 8.09 -12.97
CA GLY A 178 0.73 7.22 -13.76
C GLY A 178 -0.25 6.46 -12.89
N GLU A 179 -0.53 5.22 -13.27
CA GLU A 179 -1.39 4.30 -12.53
C GLU A 179 -0.61 3.10 -12.01
N CYS A 180 -0.45 3.04 -10.68
CA CYS A 180 0.07 1.87 -10.00
C CYS A 180 -0.65 0.59 -10.45
N THR A 181 0.12 -0.37 -10.95
CA THR A 181 -0.33 -1.62 -11.55
C THR A 181 0.38 -2.80 -10.88
N THR A 182 -0.38 -3.82 -10.52
CA THR A 182 0.11 -5.09 -9.96
C THR A 182 -0.27 -6.24 -10.89
N MET A 183 0.69 -7.10 -11.21
CA MET A 183 0.56 -8.23 -12.13
C MET A 183 0.87 -9.55 -11.43
N TYR A 184 0.03 -10.55 -11.69
CA TYR A 184 0.14 -11.97 -11.33
C TYR A 184 0.08 -12.80 -12.62
N PRO A 185 0.33 -14.12 -12.58
CA PRO A 185 0.22 -14.96 -13.77
C PRO A 185 -1.20 -15.03 -14.36
N ASP A 186 -2.20 -14.88 -13.51
CA ASP A 186 -3.63 -15.06 -13.81
C ASP A 186 -4.45 -13.76 -13.67
N HIS A 187 -3.86 -12.69 -13.13
CA HIS A 187 -4.58 -11.45 -12.85
C HIS A 187 -3.70 -10.20 -12.95
N ILE A 188 -4.34 -9.06 -13.26
CA ILE A 188 -3.74 -7.73 -13.25
C ILE A 188 -4.75 -6.74 -12.68
N HIS A 189 -4.30 -5.87 -11.78
CA HIS A 189 -5.14 -4.84 -11.19
C HIS A 189 -4.39 -3.54 -10.93
N ALA A 190 -5.12 -2.42 -10.92
CA ALA A 190 -4.62 -1.15 -10.40
C ALA A 190 -4.49 -1.23 -8.87
N ARG A 191 -4.05 -0.16 -8.18
CA ARG A 191 -4.00 -0.18 -6.70
C ARG A 191 -5.33 -0.60 -6.05
N SER A 192 -6.47 -0.16 -6.58
CA SER A 192 -7.79 -0.70 -6.22
C SER A 192 -8.11 -1.93 -7.08
N LEU A 193 -8.53 -3.02 -6.43
CA LEU A 193 -8.89 -4.27 -7.12
C LEU A 193 -10.27 -4.21 -7.79
N ASP A 194 -11.14 -3.29 -7.35
CA ASP A 194 -12.48 -3.09 -7.94
C ASP A 194 -12.48 -2.10 -9.11
N SER A 195 -11.30 -1.76 -9.64
CA SER A 195 -11.15 -0.85 -10.77
C SER A 195 -11.84 -1.41 -12.03
N ARG A 196 -12.89 -0.73 -12.49
CA ARG A 196 -13.63 -1.05 -13.74
C ARG A 196 -12.71 -0.98 -14.96
N HIS A 197 -13.05 -1.69 -16.04
CA HIS A 197 -12.35 -1.52 -17.32
C HIS A 197 -12.26 -0.03 -17.72
N HIS A 198 -11.11 0.37 -18.25
CA HIS A 198 -10.86 1.69 -18.82
C HIS A 198 -9.91 1.55 -20.02
N PRO A 199 -10.16 2.21 -21.17
CA PRO A 199 -9.35 2.03 -22.39
C PRO A 199 -7.86 2.37 -22.24
N SER A 200 -7.50 3.27 -21.31
CA SER A 200 -6.09 3.56 -21.01
C SER A 200 -5.30 2.36 -20.48
N ARG A 201 -5.99 1.26 -20.12
CA ARG A 201 -5.37 0.03 -19.62
C ARG A 201 -5.25 -1.05 -20.68
N ASP A 202 -5.67 -0.80 -21.92
CA ASP A 202 -5.62 -1.83 -22.96
C ASP A 202 -4.17 -2.17 -23.34
N TRP A 203 -3.29 -1.17 -23.42
CA TRP A 203 -1.86 -1.41 -23.66
C TRP A 203 -1.22 -2.26 -22.55
N ILE A 204 -1.42 -1.89 -21.28
CA ILE A 204 -0.81 -2.62 -20.16
C ILE A 204 -1.32 -4.06 -20.06
N LYS A 205 -2.56 -4.33 -20.45
CA LYS A 205 -3.10 -5.69 -20.56
C LYS A 205 -2.46 -6.47 -21.70
N GLY A 206 -2.17 -5.82 -22.83
CA GLY A 206 -1.42 -6.41 -23.94
C GLY A 206 0.00 -6.80 -23.51
N PHE A 207 0.71 -5.88 -22.85
CA PHE A 207 2.03 -6.11 -22.29
C PHE A 207 2.00 -7.27 -21.27
N TRP A 208 1.08 -7.22 -20.31
CA TRP A 208 0.89 -8.29 -19.32
C TRP A 208 0.61 -9.65 -19.97
N ASN A 209 -0.28 -9.72 -20.97
CA ASN A 209 -0.58 -10.98 -21.66
C ASN A 209 0.65 -11.62 -22.31
N ALA A 210 1.63 -10.81 -22.74
CA ALA A 210 2.86 -11.30 -23.34
C ALA A 210 3.86 -11.84 -22.30
N ILE A 211 3.84 -11.33 -21.07
CA ILE A 211 4.84 -11.69 -20.03
C ILE A 211 4.29 -12.55 -18.88
N ARG A 212 2.96 -12.65 -18.72
CA ARG A 212 2.34 -13.22 -17.50
C ARG A 212 2.72 -14.67 -17.22
N SER A 213 3.05 -15.46 -18.24
CA SER A 213 3.50 -16.86 -18.08
C SER A 213 4.85 -16.97 -17.40
N ASP A 214 5.66 -15.92 -17.45
CA ASP A 214 7.01 -15.87 -16.89
C ASP A 214 6.98 -15.41 -15.42
N ILE A 215 5.87 -14.84 -14.96
CA ILE A 215 5.68 -14.49 -13.55
C ILE A 215 5.51 -15.81 -12.76
N PRO A 216 6.31 -16.07 -11.71
CA PRO A 216 6.11 -17.25 -10.88
C PRO A 216 4.74 -17.29 -10.20
N HIS A 217 4.25 -18.50 -9.90
CA HIS A 217 3.01 -18.65 -9.14
C HIS A 217 3.13 -17.99 -7.76
N ASP A 218 2.05 -17.37 -7.29
CA ASP A 218 1.97 -16.58 -6.05
C ASP A 218 2.91 -15.36 -5.94
N PHE A 219 3.71 -15.07 -6.97
CA PHE A 219 4.50 -13.84 -7.04
C PHE A 219 3.66 -12.73 -7.67
N ARG A 220 4.06 -11.49 -7.37
CA ARG A 220 3.50 -10.31 -8.06
C ARG A 220 4.56 -9.28 -8.41
N VAL A 221 4.40 -8.71 -9.60
CA VAL A 221 5.19 -7.57 -10.06
C VAL A 221 4.38 -6.30 -9.90
N CYS A 222 4.98 -5.26 -9.34
CA CYS A 222 4.36 -3.94 -9.23
C CYS A 222 5.18 -2.91 -9.99
N GLY A 223 4.48 -2.05 -10.72
CA GLY A 223 5.07 -0.97 -11.50
C GLY A 223 4.06 0.14 -11.76
N GLU A 224 4.50 1.16 -12.49
CA GLU A 224 3.67 2.29 -12.86
C GLU A 224 3.28 2.19 -14.35
N ASN A 225 1.98 2.14 -14.64
CA ASN A 225 1.46 2.28 -16.00
C ASN A 225 1.32 3.77 -16.33
N THR A 226 2.16 4.25 -17.24
CA THR A 226 2.22 5.64 -17.68
C THR A 226 1.63 5.83 -19.08
N TYR A 227 0.81 4.88 -19.58
CA TYR A 227 0.19 5.01 -20.91
C TYR A 227 -0.58 6.31 -21.08
N ALA A 228 -1.50 6.65 -20.18
CA ALA A 228 -2.27 7.89 -20.26
C ALA A 228 -1.60 9.02 -19.48
N VAL A 229 -1.70 10.25 -19.99
CA VAL A 229 -1.30 11.46 -19.26
C VAL A 229 -2.19 11.65 -18.05
N HIS A 230 -1.56 11.75 -16.88
CA HIS A 230 -2.22 12.16 -15.64
C HIS A 230 -2.00 13.67 -15.44
N SER A 231 -1.05 14.05 -14.60
CA SER A 231 -0.69 15.44 -14.34
C SER A 231 0.62 15.84 -15.04
N ILE A 232 1.41 14.86 -15.47
CA ILE A 232 2.66 15.04 -16.21
C ILE A 232 2.56 14.38 -17.60
N ARG A 233 2.90 15.15 -18.63
CA ARG A 233 3.13 14.65 -19.99
C ARG A 233 4.60 14.22 -20.10
N TYR A 234 4.84 13.00 -20.53
CA TYR A 234 6.17 12.46 -20.81
C TYR A 234 6.41 12.32 -22.31
N GLU A 235 7.43 13.00 -22.86
CA GLU A 235 7.61 13.01 -24.32
C GLU A 235 8.38 11.79 -24.86
N ALA A 236 9.23 11.17 -24.05
CA ALA A 236 10.13 10.11 -24.50
C ALA A 236 10.38 9.07 -23.39
N LEU A 237 9.34 8.36 -22.97
CA LEU A 237 9.48 7.23 -22.05
C LEU A 237 10.17 6.04 -22.73
N PRO A 238 10.97 5.24 -22.02
CA PRO A 238 11.51 4.00 -22.56
C PRO A 238 10.40 2.97 -22.85
N THR A 239 9.33 3.00 -22.05
CA THR A 239 8.15 2.14 -22.15
C THR A 239 7.01 2.77 -21.34
N TRP A 240 5.76 2.39 -21.60
CA TRP A 240 4.62 2.83 -20.80
C TRP A 240 4.43 2.04 -19.49
N PHE A 241 5.30 1.07 -19.19
CA PHE A 241 5.31 0.39 -17.88
C PHE A 241 6.72 0.24 -17.34
N GLU A 242 6.95 0.83 -16.17
CA GLU A 242 8.21 0.73 -15.46
C GLU A 242 7.99 0.07 -14.09
N GLY A 243 8.71 -1.03 -13.83
CA GLY A 243 8.61 -1.81 -12.61
C GLY A 243 9.34 -1.15 -11.43
N PHE A 244 8.81 -1.31 -10.21
CA PHE A 244 9.46 -0.81 -8.99
C PHE A 244 9.54 -1.82 -7.83
N SER A 245 8.83 -2.96 -7.89
CA SER A 245 9.02 -4.05 -6.91
C SER A 245 8.51 -5.40 -7.41
N VAL A 246 9.11 -6.46 -6.89
CA VAL A 246 8.61 -7.84 -6.98
C VAL A 246 8.36 -8.37 -5.57
N TRP A 247 7.30 -9.14 -5.40
CA TRP A 247 6.89 -9.72 -4.12
C TRP A 247 6.70 -11.22 -4.25
N ASN A 248 7.15 -11.96 -3.25
CA ASN A 248 7.10 -13.42 -3.21
C ASN A 248 5.75 -13.96 -2.69
N GLU A 249 5.65 -15.29 -2.56
CA GLU A 249 4.46 -16.02 -2.13
C GLU A 249 4.02 -15.71 -0.68
N ARG A 250 4.93 -15.21 0.14
CA ARG A 250 4.65 -14.74 1.52
C ARG A 250 4.35 -13.24 1.58
N ASN A 251 4.20 -12.60 0.43
CA ASN A 251 4.01 -11.16 0.30
C ASN A 251 5.16 -10.38 0.98
N GLU A 252 6.39 -10.83 0.76
CA GLU A 252 7.61 -10.11 1.12
C GLU A 252 8.16 -9.45 -0.15
N ALA A 253 8.47 -8.15 -0.07
CA ALA A 253 9.14 -7.45 -1.16
C ALA A 253 10.57 -7.98 -1.24
N LEU A 254 10.98 -8.43 -2.43
CA LEU A 254 12.33 -8.87 -2.69
C LEU A 254 13.33 -7.73 -2.50
N SER A 255 14.61 -8.06 -2.33
CA SER A 255 15.66 -7.06 -2.39
C SER A 255 15.65 -6.32 -3.74
N TRP A 256 16.27 -5.14 -3.80
CA TRP A 256 16.34 -4.40 -5.06
C TRP A 256 17.13 -5.17 -6.12
N ASP A 257 18.21 -5.83 -5.72
CA ASP A 257 19.05 -6.59 -6.65
C ASP A 257 18.29 -7.80 -7.20
N GLU A 258 17.60 -8.57 -6.36
CA GLU A 258 16.69 -9.64 -6.82
C GLU A 258 15.54 -9.09 -7.67
N THR A 259 14.98 -7.92 -7.33
CA THR A 259 13.94 -7.27 -8.13
C THR A 259 14.43 -7.02 -9.55
N LEU A 260 15.67 -6.54 -9.72
CA LEU A 260 16.26 -6.32 -11.04
C LEU A 260 16.51 -7.64 -11.78
N GLU A 261 16.96 -8.69 -11.10
CA GLU A 261 17.11 -10.03 -11.70
C GLU A 261 15.77 -10.55 -12.24
N TYR A 262 14.69 -10.44 -11.45
CA TYR A 262 13.36 -10.84 -11.90
C TYR A 262 12.84 -9.98 -13.06
N PHE A 263 13.14 -8.68 -13.05
CA PHE A 263 12.77 -7.79 -14.16
C PHE A 263 13.49 -8.16 -15.47
N ASP A 264 14.76 -8.55 -15.40
CA ASP A 264 15.50 -9.05 -16.56
C ASP A 264 14.92 -10.37 -17.08
N LEU A 265 14.59 -11.30 -16.16
CA LEU A 265 14.07 -12.63 -16.50
C LEU A 265 12.65 -12.62 -17.06
N ILE A 266 11.71 -11.91 -16.42
CA ILE A 266 10.29 -11.92 -16.79
C ILE A 266 10.11 -11.21 -18.13
N GLY A 267 9.60 -11.92 -19.15
CA GLY A 267 9.42 -11.38 -20.49
C GLY A 267 10.67 -11.45 -21.37
N SER A 268 11.81 -11.91 -20.86
CA SER A 268 13.06 -12.07 -21.63
C SER A 268 12.88 -12.95 -22.87
N SER A 269 12.11 -14.03 -22.74
CA SER A 269 11.76 -14.96 -23.82
C SER A 269 11.02 -14.29 -24.99
N SER A 270 10.31 -13.20 -24.68
CA SER A 270 9.51 -12.40 -25.62
C SER A 270 10.20 -11.09 -26.02
N GLY A 271 11.43 -10.84 -25.56
CA GLY A 271 12.12 -9.56 -25.77
C GLY A 271 11.44 -8.38 -25.07
N LEU A 272 10.68 -8.64 -24.00
CA LEU A 272 9.85 -7.69 -23.26
C LEU A 272 10.21 -7.67 -21.77
N SER A 273 11.49 -7.82 -21.43
CA SER A 273 11.97 -7.67 -20.05
C SER A 273 11.46 -6.36 -19.43
N ILE A 274 11.21 -6.39 -18.13
CA ILE A 274 10.59 -5.27 -17.44
C ILE A 274 11.63 -4.18 -17.20
N THR A 275 11.40 -2.99 -17.75
CA THR A 275 12.25 -1.83 -17.47
C THR A 275 11.99 -1.34 -16.04
N PRO A 276 13.00 -1.18 -15.16
CA PRO A 276 12.80 -0.58 -13.85
C PRO A 276 12.53 0.93 -13.97
N VAL A 277 11.83 1.49 -12.99
CA VAL A 277 11.80 2.96 -12.81
C VAL A 277 13.23 3.52 -12.67
N PRO A 278 13.53 4.72 -13.17
CA PRO A 278 14.90 5.24 -13.17
C PRO A 278 15.46 5.38 -11.76
N VAL A 279 16.63 4.78 -11.52
CA VAL A 279 17.40 4.95 -10.29
C VAL A 279 18.28 6.19 -10.44
N PHE A 280 18.19 7.12 -9.49
CA PHE A 280 19.08 8.28 -9.40
C PHE A 280 20.00 8.21 -8.18
N TYR A 281 19.72 7.31 -7.23
CA TYR A 281 20.51 7.13 -6.03
C TYR A 281 20.57 5.65 -5.63
N ASP A 282 21.77 5.17 -5.34
CA ASP A 282 22.03 3.86 -4.73
C ASP A 282 23.20 4.05 -3.76
N GLY A 283 22.94 3.95 -2.47
CA GLY A 283 23.93 4.27 -1.44
C GLY A 283 23.40 4.09 -0.03
N ILE A 284 24.22 4.40 0.97
CA ILE A 284 23.79 4.41 2.37
C ILE A 284 22.84 5.58 2.60
N PHE A 285 21.76 5.34 3.34
CA PHE A 285 20.78 6.38 3.63
C PHE A 285 21.40 7.64 4.22
N ASP A 286 21.31 8.71 3.44
CA ASP A 286 21.68 10.08 3.81
C ASP A 286 20.73 11.01 3.04
N LEU A 287 19.85 11.71 3.75
CA LEU A 287 18.84 12.57 3.14
C LEU A 287 19.45 13.70 2.32
N ASP A 288 20.56 14.27 2.77
CA ASP A 288 21.23 15.37 2.07
C ASP A 288 21.86 14.84 0.79
N ALA A 289 22.52 13.68 0.83
CA ALA A 289 23.10 13.05 -0.35
C ALA A 289 22.03 12.62 -1.38
N ILE A 290 20.89 12.09 -0.92
CA ILE A 290 19.75 11.74 -1.78
C ILE A 290 19.20 13.01 -2.45
N HIS A 291 19.00 14.08 -1.68
CA HIS A 291 18.49 15.34 -2.22
C HIS A 291 19.49 15.98 -3.18
N GLU A 292 20.79 15.94 -2.89
CA GLU A 292 21.84 16.42 -3.80
C GLU A 292 21.85 15.64 -5.11
N ALA A 293 21.72 14.31 -5.07
CA ALA A 293 21.62 13.48 -6.27
C ALA A 293 20.37 13.82 -7.10
N TRP A 294 19.24 14.09 -6.44
CA TRP A 294 18.02 14.54 -7.09
C TRP A 294 18.20 15.90 -7.78
N GLU A 295 18.81 16.88 -7.10
CA GLU A 295 19.07 18.21 -7.68
C GLU A 295 20.06 18.16 -8.85
N LYS A 296 21.04 17.26 -8.80
CA LYS A 296 21.95 16.99 -9.93
C LYS A 296 21.21 16.44 -11.15
N LEU A 297 20.28 15.51 -10.95
CA LEU A 297 19.42 15.01 -12.03
C LEU A 297 18.61 16.16 -12.67
N LEU A 298 17.96 16.99 -11.85
CA LEU A 298 17.19 18.13 -12.35
C LEU A 298 18.08 19.17 -13.07
N ALA A 299 19.32 19.37 -12.61
CA ALA A 299 20.28 20.25 -13.27
C ALA A 299 20.69 19.72 -14.64
N ALA A 300 20.89 18.41 -14.77
CA ALA A 300 21.19 17.76 -16.06
C ALA A 300 20.03 17.93 -17.05
N ASP A 301 18.78 17.75 -16.61
CA ASP A 301 17.59 17.98 -17.45
C ASP A 301 17.53 19.42 -17.97
N ARG A 302 17.79 20.41 -17.09
CA ARG A 302 17.84 21.83 -17.46
C ARG A 302 18.94 22.12 -18.48
N ALA A 303 20.12 21.52 -18.30
CA ALA A 303 21.23 21.67 -19.24
C ALA A 303 20.91 21.06 -20.60
N GLN A 304 20.28 19.88 -20.64
CA GLN A 304 19.85 19.23 -21.87
C GLN A 304 18.77 20.03 -22.60
N ALA A 305 17.80 20.58 -21.86
CA ALA A 305 16.78 21.48 -22.40
C ALA A 305 17.40 22.72 -23.04
N ALA A 306 18.38 23.35 -22.36
CA ALA A 306 19.10 24.51 -22.89
C ALA A 306 19.90 24.17 -24.16
N LEU A 307 20.46 22.97 -24.25
CA LEU A 307 21.23 22.51 -25.42
C LEU A 307 20.34 22.19 -26.63
N THR A 308 19.15 21.62 -26.39
CA THR A 308 18.28 21.08 -27.46
C THR A 308 17.11 22.00 -27.82
N GLY A 309 16.83 23.01 -27.00
CA GLY A 309 15.64 23.87 -27.12
C GLY A 309 14.33 23.19 -26.71
N GLN A 310 14.38 21.95 -26.22
CA GLN A 310 13.21 21.22 -25.73
C GLN A 310 12.83 21.68 -24.31
N PRO A 311 11.55 21.62 -23.92
CA PRO A 311 11.15 21.94 -22.55
C PRO A 311 11.76 20.95 -21.54
N VAL A 312 12.01 21.43 -20.32
CA VAL A 312 12.46 20.57 -19.22
C VAL A 312 11.35 19.58 -18.87
N GLN A 313 11.67 18.28 -18.88
CA GLN A 313 10.73 17.24 -18.48
C GLN A 313 10.31 17.44 -17.01
N ALA A 314 9.02 17.60 -16.78
CA ALA A 314 8.47 17.64 -15.44
C ALA A 314 8.61 16.26 -14.76
N ARG A 315 9.06 16.24 -13.51
CA ARG A 315 9.09 15.04 -12.64
C ARG A 315 8.30 15.27 -11.35
N GLU A 316 7.49 14.31 -10.92
CA GLU A 316 6.66 14.44 -9.71
C GLU A 316 7.53 14.56 -8.44
N GLY A 317 8.56 13.72 -8.37
CA GLY A 317 9.45 13.61 -7.22
C GLY A 317 10.14 12.25 -7.23
N TYR A 318 10.41 11.71 -6.05
CA TYR A 318 11.12 10.44 -5.90
C TYR A 318 10.52 9.54 -4.83
N VAL A 319 10.83 8.26 -4.91
CA VAL A 319 10.60 7.25 -3.88
C VAL A 319 11.95 6.74 -3.40
N VAL A 320 12.09 6.55 -2.10
CA VAL A 320 13.23 5.86 -1.49
C VAL A 320 12.75 4.59 -0.84
N ARG A 321 13.43 3.48 -1.11
CA ARG A 321 13.23 2.20 -0.42
C ARG A 321 14.52 1.63 0.15
N THR A 322 14.45 0.85 1.23
CA THR A 322 15.61 0.02 1.63
C THR A 322 15.88 -1.07 0.59
N ALA A 323 17.16 -1.33 0.33
CA ALA A 323 17.58 -2.28 -0.71
C ALA A 323 17.37 -3.75 -0.31
N ALA A 324 17.43 -4.11 0.97
CA ALA A 324 17.45 -5.50 1.44
C ALA A 324 16.13 -6.31 1.31
N GLY A 325 15.05 -5.68 0.84
CA GLY A 325 13.70 -6.28 0.90
C GLY A 325 13.06 -6.13 2.29
N PHE A 326 11.76 -6.41 2.39
CA PHE A 326 10.99 -6.23 3.63
C PHE A 326 9.63 -6.92 3.55
N ARG A 327 9.01 -7.19 4.71
CA ARG A 327 7.65 -7.77 4.78
C ARG A 327 6.60 -6.72 4.44
N TYR A 328 5.44 -7.15 3.93
CA TYR A 328 4.33 -6.25 3.62
C TYR A 328 3.91 -5.35 4.79
N ARG A 329 3.83 -5.89 6.01
CA ARG A 329 3.52 -5.12 7.23
C ARG A 329 4.54 -4.04 7.58
N ASP A 330 5.77 -4.18 7.10
CA ASP A 330 6.87 -3.25 7.39
C ASP A 330 7.06 -2.20 6.27
N PHE A 331 6.29 -2.29 5.17
CA PHE A 331 6.38 -1.38 4.00
C PHE A 331 6.46 0.09 4.40
N ARG A 332 5.61 0.54 5.31
CA ARG A 332 5.52 1.94 5.77
C ARG A 332 6.81 2.45 6.44
N ASN A 333 7.66 1.55 6.93
CA ASN A 333 8.95 1.89 7.54
C ASN A 333 10.09 1.84 6.52
N HIS A 334 9.91 1.14 5.41
CA HIS A 334 10.95 0.85 4.44
C HIS A 334 10.79 1.56 3.10
N VAL A 335 9.68 2.27 2.88
CA VAL A 335 9.40 3.02 1.65
C VAL A 335 8.79 4.37 1.98
N ALA A 336 9.39 5.44 1.46
CA ALA A 336 8.90 6.81 1.60
C ALA A 336 9.02 7.57 0.29
N LYS A 337 8.17 8.59 0.09
CA LYS A 337 8.19 9.45 -1.10
C LYS A 337 8.46 10.90 -0.77
N TRP A 338 9.10 11.60 -1.68
CA TRP A 338 9.19 13.05 -1.71
C TRP A 338 8.49 13.53 -2.99
N VAL A 339 7.58 14.49 -2.86
CA VAL A 339 6.80 15.03 -3.97
C VAL A 339 6.97 16.55 -3.99
N ARG A 340 7.24 17.11 -5.17
CA ARG A 340 7.48 18.55 -5.35
C ARG A 340 6.26 19.41 -4.96
N ALA A 341 6.51 20.68 -4.66
CA ALA A 341 5.46 21.65 -4.40
C ALA A 341 4.55 21.82 -5.64
N GLY A 342 3.25 21.97 -5.43
CA GLY A 342 2.29 22.26 -6.51
C GLY A 342 2.13 21.14 -7.54
N HIS A 343 2.57 19.90 -7.25
CA HIS A 343 2.12 18.75 -8.02
C HIS A 343 0.63 18.54 -7.74
N VAL A 344 -0.21 19.02 -8.66
CA VAL A 344 -1.65 18.85 -8.59
C VAL A 344 -1.96 17.48 -9.15
N GLN A 345 -2.46 16.56 -8.33
CA GLN A 345 -3.28 15.47 -8.86
C GLN A 345 -4.60 16.12 -9.26
N THR A 346 -4.89 16.24 -10.55
CA THR A 346 -6.11 16.91 -11.01
C THR A 346 -7.33 16.25 -10.35
N ASP A 347 -8.00 17.01 -9.46
CA ASP A 347 -9.09 16.58 -8.55
C ASP A 347 -10.39 16.17 -9.28
N SER A 348 -10.34 15.84 -10.56
CA SER A 348 -11.49 15.36 -11.33
C SER A 348 -11.02 14.59 -12.56
N HIS A 349 -10.75 13.30 -12.33
CA HIS A 349 -10.76 12.22 -13.32
C HIS A 349 -9.93 12.44 -14.60
N TRP A 350 -8.63 12.13 -14.52
CA TRP A 350 -7.89 11.67 -15.71
C TRP A 350 -8.66 10.55 -16.47
N MET A 351 -9.50 9.79 -15.77
CA MET A 351 -10.42 8.76 -16.32
C MET A 351 -11.69 9.30 -17.01
N HIS A 352 -11.96 10.60 -17.02
CA HIS A 352 -13.15 11.19 -17.65
C HIS A 352 -12.82 12.25 -18.72
N GLY A 353 -11.55 12.66 -18.79
CA GLY A 353 -11.03 13.45 -19.89
C GLY A 353 -10.74 12.62 -21.14
N GLU A 354 -10.31 13.30 -22.20
CA GLU A 354 -9.73 12.64 -23.37
C GLU A 354 -8.46 11.88 -22.95
N ILE A 355 -8.37 10.61 -23.37
CA ILE A 355 -7.18 9.79 -23.10
C ILE A 355 -6.08 10.22 -24.06
N VAL A 356 -5.11 10.96 -23.54
CA VAL A 356 -3.90 11.35 -24.27
C VAL A 356 -2.79 10.35 -23.93
N PRO A 357 -2.26 9.58 -24.91
CA PRO A 357 -1.15 8.69 -24.64
C PRO A 357 0.16 9.45 -24.39
N ASN A 358 1.00 8.92 -23.50
CA ASN A 358 2.35 9.42 -23.33
C ASN A 358 3.26 9.07 -24.52
N GLY A 359 4.36 9.78 -24.69
CA GLY A 359 5.32 9.57 -25.77
C GLY A 359 6.32 8.50 -25.39
N ILE A 360 6.68 7.65 -26.34
CA ILE A 360 7.75 6.66 -26.21
C ILE A 360 8.97 7.14 -27.01
N GLN A 361 10.15 6.95 -26.44
CA GLN A 361 11.41 7.13 -27.15
C GLN A 361 11.48 6.14 -28.32
N ARG A 362 11.40 6.65 -29.56
CA ARG A 362 11.55 5.81 -30.75
C ARG A 362 13.00 5.35 -30.84
N SER A 363 13.23 4.05 -30.93
CA SER A 363 14.49 3.49 -31.42
C SER A 363 14.68 3.97 -32.85
N GLY A 364 15.79 4.69 -33.09
CA GLY A 364 16.21 5.14 -34.42
C GLY A 364 16.75 4.01 -35.28
#